data_AF-A0A9E3IH28-F1
#
_entry.id   AF-A0A9E3IH28-F1
#
_cell.length_a   1.000
_cell.length_b   1.000
_cell.length_c   1.000
_cell.angle_alpha   90.00
_cell.angle_beta   90.00
_cell.angle_gamma   90.00
#
_symmetry.space_group_name_H-M   'P 1'
#
loop_
_entity.id
_entity.type
_entity.pdbx_description
1 polymer ?
#
loop_
_entity_poly.entity_id
_entity_poly.type
_entity_poly.pdbx_seq_one_letter_code
_entity_poly.pdbx_strand_id
1 'polypeptide(L)'
;GIQLGLRNTLEPPAYATNHVPLMEEQRRLLLPQPEGTRWFSFTVPTVDMPELAPSGGSVVEMFAAVDPARPLDEWNEKLAREQAQPTIDALRRHYPLDIAACRVVTPRDYERRMHLFGGALYGLSPGASPTMQFAHETPVHGLFQAGQTTHPGYGVGPALLSGILAAEAAARFLERRR
;
A
#
# COMPACT_ATOMS: atom_id res chain seq x y z
N GLY A 1 3.88 -5.33 2.03
CA GLY A 1 4.12 -5.36 0.58
C GLY A 1 5.01 -6.53 0.22
N ILE A 2 4.87 -7.07 -0.99
CA ILE A 2 5.69 -8.15 -1.54
C ILE A 2 6.25 -7.63 -2.86
N GLN A 3 7.55 -7.77 -3.07
CA GLN A 3 8.21 -7.44 -4.32
C GLN A 3 9.08 -8.62 -4.76
N LEU A 4 8.87 -9.08 -5.98
CA LEU A 4 9.63 -10.18 -6.58
C LEU A 4 10.48 -9.64 -7.72
N GLY A 5 11.76 -10.02 -7.74
CA GLY A 5 12.60 -9.93 -8.93
C GLY A 5 12.70 -11.31 -9.56
N LEU A 6 12.29 -11.43 -10.82
CA LEU A 6 12.25 -12.69 -11.57
C LEU A 6 13.40 -12.75 -12.58
N ARG A 7 13.94 -13.95 -12.81
CA ARG A 7 14.90 -14.22 -13.90
C ARG A 7 14.22 -14.42 -15.25
N ASN A 8 12.93 -14.70 -15.24
CA ASN A 8 12.11 -14.87 -16.43
C ASN A 8 11.17 -13.68 -16.64
N THR A 9 10.82 -13.43 -17.90
CA THR A 9 9.82 -12.44 -18.26
C THR A 9 8.44 -12.93 -17.87
N LEU A 10 7.68 -12.06 -17.21
CA LEU A 10 6.25 -12.25 -16.97
C LEU A 10 5.47 -11.41 -17.98
N GLU A 11 4.55 -12.02 -18.71
CA GLU A 11 3.73 -11.36 -19.73
C GLU A 11 2.25 -11.35 -19.30
N PRO A 12 1.86 -10.55 -18.29
CA PRO A 12 0.46 -10.37 -17.97
C PRO A 12 -0.24 -9.55 -19.07
N PRO A 13 -1.57 -9.64 -19.19
CA PRO A 13 -2.33 -8.89 -20.18
C PRO A 13 -2.33 -7.37 -19.95
N ALA A 14 -1.89 -6.90 -18.78
CA ALA A 14 -1.87 -5.48 -18.40
C ALA A 14 -0.83 -5.21 -17.29
N TYR A 15 -0.43 -3.94 -17.15
CA TYR A 15 0.44 -3.45 -16.08
C TYR A 15 -0.02 -3.89 -14.69
N ALA A 16 -1.34 -3.79 -14.42
CA ALA A 16 -1.96 -4.19 -13.16
C ALA A 16 -3.06 -5.23 -13.42
N THR A 17 -3.00 -6.35 -12.71
CA THR A 17 -3.99 -7.42 -12.79
C THR A 17 -4.61 -7.65 -11.42
N ASN A 18 -5.95 -7.67 -11.39
CA ASN A 18 -6.74 -7.73 -10.16
C ASN A 18 -7.66 -8.96 -10.20
N HIS A 19 -7.43 -9.90 -9.30
CA HIS A 19 -8.35 -10.99 -9.01
C HIS A 19 -9.18 -10.59 -7.79
N VAL A 20 -10.34 -10.00 -8.03
CA VAL A 20 -11.18 -9.39 -6.98
C VAL A 20 -12.55 -10.06 -6.92
N PRO A 21 -13.19 -10.08 -5.74
CA PRO A 21 -14.58 -10.52 -5.65
C PRO A 21 -15.51 -9.47 -6.28
N LEU A 22 -16.81 -9.78 -6.32
CA LEU A 22 -17.84 -8.82 -6.68
C LEU A 22 -17.76 -7.57 -5.79
N MET A 23 -18.23 -6.42 -6.31
CA MET A 23 -18.08 -5.12 -5.66
C MET A 23 -18.61 -5.08 -4.21
N GLU A 24 -19.75 -5.70 -3.94
CA GLU A 24 -20.35 -5.78 -2.60
C GLU A 24 -19.45 -6.50 -1.58
N GLU A 25 -18.55 -7.35 -2.07
CA GLU A 25 -17.63 -8.15 -1.28
C GLU A 25 -16.17 -7.68 -1.43
N GLN A 26 -15.90 -6.56 -2.11
CA GLN A 26 -14.54 -6.12 -2.46
C GLN A 26 -13.63 -5.96 -1.23
N ARG A 27 -14.21 -5.64 -0.07
CA ARG A 27 -13.50 -5.59 1.22
C ARG A 27 -12.75 -6.89 1.55
N ARG A 28 -13.21 -8.05 1.05
CA ARG A 28 -12.57 -9.36 1.29
C ARG A 28 -11.16 -9.46 0.73
N LEU A 29 -10.80 -8.63 -0.27
CA LEU A 29 -9.43 -8.52 -0.78
C LEU A 29 -8.46 -8.03 0.31
N LEU A 30 -8.96 -7.19 1.24
CA LEU A 30 -8.15 -6.54 2.27
C LEU A 30 -8.15 -7.31 3.60
N LEU A 31 -8.79 -8.50 3.64
CA LEU A 31 -8.89 -9.34 4.83
C LEU A 31 -8.09 -10.64 4.68
N PRO A 32 -7.58 -11.22 5.77
CA PRO A 32 -6.97 -12.55 5.74
C PRO A 32 -7.89 -13.60 5.10
N GLN A 33 -7.32 -14.47 4.26
CA GLN A 33 -8.06 -15.52 3.55
C GLN A 33 -7.57 -16.89 4.04
N PRO A 34 -8.31 -17.58 4.94
CA PRO A 34 -7.81 -18.76 5.65
C PRO A 34 -7.62 -20.00 4.77
N GLU A 35 -8.37 -20.13 3.68
CA GLU A 35 -8.29 -21.24 2.73
C GLU A 35 -7.22 -21.01 1.64
N GLY A 36 -6.35 -20.01 1.83
CA GLY A 36 -5.39 -19.55 0.84
C GLY A 36 -5.88 -18.32 0.06
N THR A 37 -4.95 -17.66 -0.63
CA THR A 37 -5.24 -16.43 -1.35
C THR A 37 -6.00 -16.72 -2.64
N ARG A 38 -7.31 -16.41 -2.65
CA ARG A 38 -8.18 -16.43 -3.84
C ARG A 38 -8.20 -15.07 -4.52
N TRP A 39 -8.35 -14.01 -3.72
CA TRP A 39 -8.40 -12.63 -4.19
C TRP A 39 -7.06 -11.94 -3.94
N PHE A 40 -6.46 -11.38 -4.97
CA PHE A 40 -5.17 -10.71 -4.90
C PHE A 40 -5.02 -9.74 -6.07
N SER A 41 -4.07 -8.81 -5.93
CA SER A 41 -3.69 -7.88 -6.96
C SER A 41 -2.17 -7.88 -7.10
N PHE A 42 -1.71 -7.71 -8.33
CA PHE A 42 -0.31 -7.54 -8.61
C PHE A 42 -0.10 -6.57 -9.76
N THR A 43 1.06 -5.93 -9.78
CA THR A 43 1.55 -5.16 -10.91
C THR A 43 2.85 -5.76 -11.44
N VAL A 44 3.10 -5.58 -12.73
CA VAL A 44 4.36 -5.96 -13.38
C VAL A 44 4.92 -4.71 -14.06
N PRO A 45 5.64 -3.85 -13.32
CA PRO A 45 6.10 -2.58 -13.87
C PRO A 45 6.99 -2.70 -15.10
N THR A 46 7.70 -3.82 -15.23
CA THR A 46 8.57 -4.12 -16.36
C THR A 46 7.85 -4.33 -17.70
N VAL A 47 6.51 -4.37 -17.71
CA VAL A 47 5.71 -4.34 -18.94
C VAL A 47 5.86 -2.98 -19.65
N ASP A 48 5.78 -1.89 -18.88
CA ASP A 48 5.90 -0.53 -19.42
C ASP A 48 7.30 0.06 -19.26
N MET A 49 8.07 -0.45 -18.28
CA MET A 49 9.39 0.04 -17.89
C MET A 49 10.39 -1.13 -17.82
N PRO A 50 10.76 -1.74 -18.97
CA PRO A 50 11.59 -2.94 -19.02
C PRO A 50 12.96 -2.79 -18.35
N GLU A 51 13.48 -1.57 -18.26
CA GLU A 51 14.75 -1.22 -17.61
C GLU A 51 14.77 -1.43 -16.09
N LEU A 52 13.60 -1.64 -15.45
CA LEU A 52 13.52 -1.94 -14.02
C LEU A 52 14.05 -3.34 -13.66
N ALA A 53 14.28 -4.21 -14.64
CA ALA A 53 14.91 -5.51 -14.46
C ALA A 53 16.06 -5.73 -15.45
N PRO A 54 17.01 -6.64 -15.15
CA PRO A 54 17.92 -7.18 -16.16
C PRO A 54 17.17 -7.76 -17.37
N SER A 55 17.82 -7.78 -18.53
CA SER A 55 17.25 -8.34 -19.75
C SER A 55 16.71 -9.77 -19.53
N GLY A 56 15.47 -10.00 -19.97
CA GLY A 56 14.77 -11.28 -19.77
C GLY A 56 14.16 -11.50 -18.38
N GLY A 57 14.30 -10.53 -17.46
CA GLY A 57 13.71 -10.57 -16.13
C GLY A 57 12.42 -9.76 -16.01
N SER A 58 11.80 -9.81 -14.82
CA SER A 58 10.61 -9.00 -14.51
C SER A 58 10.55 -8.62 -13.04
N VAL A 59 9.90 -7.48 -12.76
CA VAL A 59 9.56 -7.07 -11.39
C VAL A 59 8.08 -7.28 -11.18
N VAL A 60 7.70 -7.90 -10.07
CA VAL A 60 6.30 -8.04 -9.66
C VAL A 60 6.10 -7.40 -8.30
N GLU A 61 5.08 -6.56 -8.16
CA GLU A 61 4.69 -5.98 -6.88
C GLU A 61 3.30 -6.45 -6.48
N MET A 62 3.14 -6.82 -5.21
CA MET A 62 1.90 -7.35 -4.65
C MET A 62 1.73 -6.87 -3.20
N PHE A 63 0.54 -7.11 -2.64
CA PHE A 63 0.32 -7.01 -1.21
C PHE A 63 -0.44 -8.24 -0.71
N ALA A 64 -0.17 -8.61 0.54
CA ALA A 64 -0.95 -9.59 1.27
C ALA A 64 -1.78 -8.86 2.32
N ALA A 65 -3.03 -9.26 2.48
CA ALA A 65 -3.82 -8.87 3.63
C ALA A 65 -3.20 -9.45 4.90
N VAL A 66 -3.23 -8.65 5.96
CA VAL A 66 -2.70 -9.00 7.28
C VAL A 66 -3.78 -8.77 8.32
N ASP A 67 -3.70 -9.49 9.44
CA ASP A 67 -4.59 -9.24 10.57
C ASP A 67 -4.21 -7.91 11.24
N PRO A 68 -5.09 -6.89 11.26
CA PRO A 68 -4.79 -5.61 11.91
C PRO A 68 -4.70 -5.72 13.44
N ALA A 69 -5.23 -6.79 14.04
CA ALA A 69 -5.12 -7.03 15.48
C ALA A 69 -3.76 -7.60 15.89
N ARG A 70 -2.94 -8.03 14.93
CA ARG A 70 -1.61 -8.59 15.22
C ARG A 70 -0.65 -7.51 15.75
N PRO A 71 0.00 -7.73 16.91
CA PRO A 71 1.01 -6.83 17.44
C PRO A 71 2.18 -6.58 16.48
N LEU A 72 2.67 -5.34 16.45
CA LEU A 72 3.75 -4.94 15.53
C LEU A 72 5.08 -5.62 15.85
N ASP A 73 5.37 -5.89 17.11
CA ASP A 73 6.61 -6.51 17.59
C ASP A 73 6.73 -8.00 17.24
N GLU A 74 5.61 -8.69 17.01
CA GLU A 74 5.56 -10.05 16.49
C GLU A 74 6.08 -10.18 15.05
N TRP A 75 6.04 -9.10 14.26
CA TRP A 75 6.58 -9.12 12.91
C TRP A 75 8.09 -9.29 12.92
N ASN A 76 8.49 -10.49 12.52
CA ASN A 76 9.86 -10.88 12.23
C ASN A 76 9.95 -11.44 10.79
N GLU A 77 11.17 -11.70 10.34
CA GLU A 77 11.44 -12.12 8.97
C GLU A 77 10.77 -13.46 8.58
N LYS A 78 10.66 -14.39 9.53
CA LYS A 78 10.00 -15.69 9.32
C LYS A 78 8.49 -15.47 9.11
N LEU A 79 7.85 -14.76 10.01
CA LEU A 79 6.42 -14.46 9.93
C LEU A 79 6.06 -13.66 8.66
N ALA A 80 6.91 -12.71 8.30
CA ALA A 80 6.75 -11.93 7.07
C ALA A 80 6.73 -12.84 5.82
N ARG A 81 7.68 -13.78 5.74
CA ARG A 81 7.72 -14.76 4.64
C ARG A 81 6.51 -15.69 4.65
N GLU A 82 6.15 -16.24 5.81
CA GLU A 82 4.97 -17.10 5.96
C GLU A 82 3.68 -16.39 5.51
N GLN A 83 3.53 -15.11 5.85
CA GLN A 83 2.35 -14.34 5.45
C GLN A 83 2.34 -13.96 3.95
N ALA A 84 3.52 -13.81 3.33
CA ALA A 84 3.63 -13.50 1.92
C ALA A 84 3.39 -14.73 1.02
N GLN A 85 3.73 -15.92 1.52
CA GLN A 85 3.78 -17.16 0.74
C GLN A 85 2.45 -17.50 0.03
N PRO A 86 1.26 -17.43 0.69
CA PRO A 86 -0.01 -17.73 0.02
C PRO A 86 -0.32 -16.84 -1.18
N THR A 87 0.10 -15.56 -1.13
CA THR A 87 -0.10 -14.61 -2.23
C THR A 87 0.87 -14.89 -3.39
N ILE A 88 2.11 -15.27 -3.09
CA ILE A 88 3.07 -15.72 -4.11
C ILE A 88 2.59 -17.01 -4.78
N ASP A 89 2.10 -17.96 -3.99
CA ASP A 89 1.54 -19.22 -4.52
C ASP A 89 0.27 -18.97 -5.35
N ALA A 90 -0.51 -17.93 -5.03
CA ALA A 90 -1.61 -17.53 -5.87
C ALA A 90 -1.16 -17.09 -7.26
N LEU A 91 -0.10 -16.28 -7.35
CA LEU A 91 0.46 -15.88 -8.62
C LEU A 91 1.05 -17.07 -9.41
N ARG A 92 1.70 -18.02 -8.72
CA ARG A 92 2.28 -19.24 -9.34
C ARG A 92 1.24 -20.10 -10.06
N ARG A 93 -0.04 -20.04 -9.66
CA ARG A 93 -1.12 -20.77 -10.37
C ARG A 93 -1.41 -20.19 -11.76
N HIS A 94 -1.01 -18.95 -12.01
CA HIS A 94 -1.27 -18.25 -13.27
C HIS A 94 -0.01 -18.12 -14.13
N TYR A 95 1.17 -18.06 -13.52
CA TYR A 95 2.42 -17.84 -14.25
C TYR A 95 3.58 -18.66 -13.66
N PRO A 96 4.53 -19.13 -14.50
CA PRO A 96 5.78 -19.70 -14.02
C PRO A 96 6.65 -18.59 -13.39
N LEU A 97 7.10 -18.81 -12.16
CA LEU A 97 7.93 -17.83 -11.42
C LEU A 97 9.34 -18.40 -11.17
N ASP A 98 10.35 -17.87 -11.85
CA ASP A 98 11.77 -18.06 -11.51
C ASP A 98 12.22 -16.88 -10.64
N ILE A 99 12.00 -17.00 -9.32
CA ILE A 99 12.26 -15.93 -8.36
C ILE A 99 13.77 -15.83 -8.08
N ALA A 100 14.38 -14.71 -8.46
CA ALA A 100 15.76 -14.36 -8.13
C ALA A 100 15.88 -13.69 -6.77
N ALA A 101 14.92 -12.82 -6.44
CA ALA A 101 14.88 -12.06 -5.20
C ALA A 101 13.43 -11.89 -4.73
N CYS A 102 13.23 -11.92 -3.42
CA CYS A 102 11.94 -11.63 -2.80
C CYS A 102 12.17 -10.66 -1.63
N ARG A 103 11.48 -9.52 -1.66
CA ARG A 103 11.46 -8.55 -0.58
C ARG A 103 10.05 -8.46 -0.01
N VAL A 104 9.94 -8.65 1.30
CA VAL A 104 8.69 -8.47 2.03
C VAL A 104 8.85 -7.28 2.98
N VAL A 105 7.89 -6.36 2.94
CA VAL A 105 7.81 -5.18 3.81
C VAL A 105 6.61 -5.34 4.73
N THR A 106 6.85 -5.31 6.04
CA THR A 106 5.85 -5.58 7.08
C THR A 106 5.19 -4.31 7.62
N PRO A 107 4.06 -4.42 8.34
CA PRO A 107 3.51 -3.31 9.12
C PRO A 107 4.54 -2.68 10.08
N ARG A 108 5.39 -3.49 10.72
CA ARG A 108 6.48 -3.00 11.58
C ARG A 108 7.51 -2.19 10.81
N ASP A 109 7.82 -2.57 9.58
CA ASP A 109 8.71 -1.78 8.71
C ASP A 109 8.08 -0.45 8.34
N TYR A 110 6.78 -0.43 8.04
CA TYR A 110 6.04 0.80 7.76
C TYR A 110 6.03 1.74 8.96
N GLU A 111 5.79 1.22 10.17
CA GLU A 111 5.87 2.03 11.39
C GLU A 111 7.29 2.59 11.60
N ARG A 112 8.32 1.73 11.55
CA ARG A 112 9.69 2.14 11.89
C ARG A 112 10.35 3.03 10.84
N ARG A 113 10.08 2.78 9.56
CA ARG A 113 10.80 3.43 8.45
C ARG A 113 10.01 4.54 7.78
N MET A 114 8.68 4.47 7.85
CA MET A 114 7.78 5.44 7.21
C MET A 114 6.93 6.20 8.24
N HIS A 115 7.12 5.94 9.54
CA HIS A 115 6.40 6.60 10.63
C HIS A 115 4.87 6.48 10.49
N LEU A 116 4.40 5.37 9.92
CA LEU A 116 2.97 5.09 9.81
C LEU A 116 2.45 4.52 11.13
N PHE A 117 1.55 5.26 11.78
CA PHE A 117 0.91 4.81 13.02
C PHE A 117 0.27 3.43 12.83
N GLY A 118 0.59 2.49 13.72
CA GLY A 118 0.10 1.12 13.62
C GLY A 118 0.58 0.34 12.37
N GLY A 119 1.56 0.86 11.63
CA GLY A 119 1.97 0.30 10.34
C GLY A 119 0.90 0.41 9.24
N ALA A 120 -0.11 1.27 9.43
CA ALA A 120 -1.26 1.38 8.53
C ALA A 120 -0.89 2.08 7.22
N LEU A 121 -0.83 1.33 6.12
CA LEU A 121 -0.40 1.83 4.81
C LEU A 121 -1.23 3.01 4.29
N TYR A 122 -2.52 3.05 4.62
CA TYR A 122 -3.43 4.13 4.22
C TYR A 122 -3.75 5.10 5.36
N GLY A 123 -3.13 4.90 6.54
CA GLY A 123 -3.46 5.60 7.78
C GLY A 123 -4.86 5.23 8.28
N LEU A 124 -5.89 5.76 7.64
CA LEU A 124 -7.29 5.41 7.90
C LEU A 124 -7.72 4.23 7.02
N SER A 125 -8.76 3.51 7.47
CA SER A 125 -9.38 2.48 6.63
C SER A 125 -9.85 3.09 5.30
N PRO A 126 -9.61 2.43 4.15
CA PRO A 126 -10.17 2.86 2.86
C PRO A 126 -11.70 3.01 2.85
N GLY A 127 -12.39 2.31 3.77
CA GLY A 127 -13.84 2.44 3.96
C GLY A 127 -14.26 3.47 5.02
N ALA A 128 -13.31 4.23 5.60
CA ALA A 128 -13.63 5.29 6.54
C ALA A 128 -14.38 6.44 5.84
N SER A 129 -15.38 7.00 6.53
CA SER A 129 -16.05 8.21 6.06
C SER A 129 -15.03 9.35 5.87
N PRO A 130 -15.16 10.20 4.85
CA PRO A 130 -14.33 11.40 4.70
C PRO A 130 -14.32 12.28 5.95
N THR A 131 -15.38 12.25 6.76
CA THR A 131 -15.49 12.99 8.02
C THR A 131 -14.53 12.49 9.11
N MET A 132 -13.91 11.33 8.94
CA MET A 132 -12.89 10.78 9.85
C MET A 132 -11.48 11.29 9.53
N GLN A 133 -11.31 11.95 8.39
CA GLN A 133 -10.03 12.55 8.01
C GLN A 133 -9.75 13.77 8.88
N PHE A 134 -8.49 14.01 9.20
CA PHE A 134 -8.10 15.19 9.95
C PHE A 134 -8.32 16.47 9.13
N ALA A 135 -8.63 17.56 9.82
CA ALA A 135 -8.68 18.89 9.25
C ALA A 135 -7.26 19.47 9.08
N HIS A 136 -7.11 20.40 8.13
CA HIS A 136 -5.84 21.10 7.88
C HIS A 136 -5.42 22.03 9.01
N GLU A 137 -6.37 22.73 9.61
CA GLU A 137 -6.14 23.59 10.77
C GLU A 137 -6.24 22.73 12.03
N THR A 138 -5.16 22.67 12.81
CA THR A 138 -5.16 21.92 14.06
C THR A 138 -5.70 22.77 15.21
N PRO A 139 -6.10 22.16 16.34
CA PRO A 139 -6.42 22.93 17.56
C PRO A 139 -5.23 23.72 18.12
N VAL A 140 -4.00 23.44 17.70
CA VAL A 140 -2.81 24.18 18.11
C VAL A 140 -2.66 25.40 17.21
N HIS A 141 -2.75 26.58 17.82
CA HIS A 141 -2.74 27.85 17.11
C HIS A 141 -1.47 28.04 16.24
N GLY A 142 -1.67 28.23 14.94
CA GLY A 142 -0.59 28.39 13.96
C GLY A 142 0.06 27.08 13.50
N LEU A 143 -0.48 25.92 13.91
CA LEU A 143 -0.06 24.61 13.41
C LEU A 143 -1.07 24.07 12.40
N PHE A 144 -0.56 23.68 11.23
CA PHE A 144 -1.31 23.10 10.12
C PHE A 144 -0.78 21.71 9.78
N GLN A 145 -1.63 20.84 9.26
CA GLN A 145 -1.27 19.48 8.87
C GLN A 145 -1.79 19.10 7.48
N ALA A 146 -1.12 18.14 6.86
CA ALA A 146 -1.44 17.61 5.55
C ALA A 146 -1.01 16.15 5.44
N GLY A 147 -1.45 15.49 4.38
CA GLY A 147 -1.01 14.16 3.99
C GLY A 147 -2.13 13.13 4.07
N GLN A 148 -1.77 11.85 4.04
CA GLN A 148 -2.71 10.76 3.77
C GLN A 148 -3.85 10.58 4.78
N THR A 149 -3.69 11.06 6.02
CA THR A 149 -4.73 11.02 7.06
C THR A 149 -5.51 12.34 7.17
N THR A 150 -5.06 13.38 6.48
CA THR A 150 -5.73 14.68 6.41
C THR A 150 -6.55 14.74 5.13
N HIS A 151 -7.70 15.41 5.15
CA HIS A 151 -8.52 15.57 3.97
C HIS A 151 -7.68 16.07 2.76
N PRO A 152 -7.87 15.58 1.52
CA PRO A 152 -8.84 14.58 1.06
C PRO A 152 -8.44 13.09 1.22
N GLY A 153 -7.30 12.79 1.83
CA GLY A 153 -6.94 11.43 2.24
C GLY A 153 -5.73 10.82 1.52
N TYR A 154 -5.73 9.48 1.43
CA TYR A 154 -4.59 8.68 0.99
C TYR A 154 -4.43 8.60 -0.54
N GLY A 155 -3.23 8.23 -0.98
CA GLY A 155 -2.84 8.18 -2.39
C GLY A 155 -2.12 9.45 -2.83
N VAL A 156 -1.33 9.36 -3.91
CA VAL A 156 -0.45 10.46 -4.35
C VAL A 156 -1.23 11.73 -4.65
N GLY A 157 -2.32 11.64 -5.44
CA GLY A 157 -3.15 12.79 -5.78
C GLY A 157 -3.82 13.43 -4.56
N PRO A 158 -4.59 12.66 -3.76
CA PRO A 158 -5.23 13.20 -2.55
C PRO A 158 -4.24 13.78 -1.53
N ALA A 159 -3.10 13.12 -1.27
CA ALA A 159 -2.10 13.64 -0.34
C ALA A 159 -1.45 14.94 -0.85
N LEU A 160 -1.22 15.06 -2.16
CA LEU A 160 -0.74 16.31 -2.77
C LEU A 160 -1.75 17.44 -2.61
N LEU A 161 -3.02 17.19 -2.91
CA LEU A 161 -4.09 18.16 -2.71
C LEU A 161 -4.22 18.57 -1.23
N SER A 162 -4.04 17.61 -0.31
CA SER A 162 -4.01 17.89 1.13
C SER A 162 -2.93 18.92 1.50
N GLY A 163 -1.74 18.79 0.89
CA GLY A 163 -0.64 19.74 1.08
C GLY A 163 -0.96 21.15 0.59
N ILE A 164 -1.60 21.27 -0.57
CA ILE A 164 -2.04 22.56 -1.12
C ILE A 164 -3.03 23.24 -0.16
N LEU A 165 -4.06 22.51 0.28
CA LEU A 165 -5.09 23.05 1.18
C LEU A 165 -4.53 23.49 2.54
N ALA A 166 -3.56 22.75 3.08
CA ALA A 166 -2.86 23.14 4.30
C ALA A 166 -2.04 24.41 4.12
N ALA A 167 -1.36 24.56 2.98
CA ALA A 167 -0.60 25.76 2.67
C ALA A 167 -1.52 26.99 2.52
N GLU A 168 -2.68 26.84 1.89
CA GLU A 168 -3.68 27.91 1.79
C GLU A 168 -4.23 28.32 3.16
N ALA A 169 -4.50 27.36 4.04
CA ALA A 169 -4.93 27.64 5.41
C ALA A 169 -3.87 28.43 6.19
N ALA A 170 -2.60 28.04 6.06
CA ALA A 170 -1.48 28.76 6.63
C ALA A 170 -1.34 30.19 6.07
N ALA A 171 -1.51 30.37 4.76
CA ALA A 171 -1.47 31.70 4.13
C ALA A 171 -2.58 32.62 4.68
N ARG A 172 -3.83 32.16 4.72
CA ARG A 172 -4.96 32.92 5.30
C ARG A 172 -4.76 33.26 6.77
N PHE A 173 -4.11 32.37 7.52
CA PHE A 173 -3.77 32.64 8.92
C PHE A 173 -2.74 33.77 9.06
N LEU A 174 -1.72 33.80 8.21
CA LEU A 174 -0.71 34.86 8.22
C LEU A 174 -1.30 36.22 7.81
N GLU A 175 -2.21 36.25 6.83
CA GLU A 175 -2.89 37.47 6.40
C GLU A 175 -3.74 38.08 7.51
N ARG A 176 -4.48 37.27 8.27
CA ARG A 176 -5.32 37.74 9.39
C ARG A 176 -4.53 38.27 10.58
N ARG A 177 -3.21 38.05 10.61
CA ARG A 177 -2.30 38.55 11.67
C ARG A 177 -1.61 39.87 11.31
N ARG A 178 -1.74 40.33 10.07
CA ARG A 178 -1.27 41.64 9.62
C ARG A 178 -2.31 42.70 9.92
#